data_AF-A0A928CBP7-F1
#
_entry.id   AF-A0A928CBP7-F1
#
_cell.length_a   1.000
_cell.length_b   1.000
_cell.length_c   1.000
_cell.angle_alpha   90.00
_cell.angle_beta   90.00
_cell.angle_gamma   90.00
#
_symmetry.space_group_name_H-M   'P 1'
#
loop_
_entity.id
_entity.type
_entity.pdbx_description
1 polymer ?
#
loop_
_entity_poly.entity_id
_entity_poly.type
_entity_poly.pdbx_seq_one_letter_code
_entity_poly.pdbx_strand_id
1 'polypeptide(L)'
;MYKESGLDKEIMIDSLFDHYDEIVPVIGEEMFYYKGCHSDDKEISIRQYLLNRFQNDFPDVHLDESKISSIINSDFYGLSLMHRLFNARGKNYVDKYKKYIAEAENNNEIFMKDYLRCFLMTFQFPLIVTTISFKFIENILNSDELSYNTISYNLKGNNRNPLPIGKNVYHIFGTAKENYNWVYDERRLLDFMHSLHEKDYMAENLVNPIRNSKKRMMVLGCNMPDWLFRFLWYPIYSNHEAEGEHGYWINNADVEDSFDAFLQDVNYASNEDLKEILEEITKKKKELVIVKKDNKTKKDKFDVFISYASEDFEIVKMIYEILSDRNIDAWFDEDGSSRIIEGENYMNKIRESVPKCRYYMPIVTESFIKKSLLPESNLSIETNVINDFYNTMENDSRDTYSLPVIISNQNFNGNEIDTKLVEGLSALGILKSHFYFQKKMIAFDVNNREAFMNLDWETIIKKTN
;
A
#
# COMPACT_ATOMS: atom_id res chain seq x y z
N MET A 1 19.59 -38.94 4.96
CA MET A 1 19.81 -38.50 3.57
C MET A 1 18.45 -38.35 2.93
N TYR A 2 17.83 -37.19 3.12
CA TYR A 2 16.74 -36.57 2.34
C TYR A 2 16.52 -35.21 3.04
N LYS A 3 17.32 -34.20 2.67
CA LYS A 3 17.08 -32.78 2.98
C LYS A 3 17.11 -32.08 1.63
N GLU A 4 16.09 -32.35 0.83
CA GLU A 4 15.63 -31.46 -0.24
C GLU A 4 14.21 -31.06 0.21
N SER A 5 14.14 -30.20 1.22
CA SER A 5 12.87 -29.73 1.79
C SER A 5 12.99 -28.23 2.05
N GLY A 6 12.23 -27.47 1.25
CA GLY A 6 12.35 -26.04 1.07
C GLY A 6 12.28 -25.74 -0.42
N LEU A 7 11.38 -24.86 -0.83
CA LEU A 7 11.40 -24.32 -2.20
C LEU A 7 12.78 -23.70 -2.42
N ASP A 8 13.40 -23.95 -3.57
CA ASP A 8 14.67 -23.33 -3.92
C ASP A 8 14.57 -21.82 -3.68
N LYS A 9 15.55 -21.26 -2.96
CA LYS A 9 15.60 -19.85 -2.60
C LYS A 9 15.37 -18.94 -3.81
N GLU A 10 15.93 -19.30 -4.97
CA GLU A 10 15.74 -18.52 -6.20
C GLU A 10 14.28 -18.53 -6.65
N ILE A 11 13.62 -19.70 -6.62
CA ILE A 11 12.20 -19.86 -6.97
C ILE A 11 11.32 -19.08 -5.98
N MET A 12 11.65 -19.08 -4.68
CA MET A 12 10.90 -18.30 -3.69
C MET A 12 11.02 -16.80 -3.95
N ILE A 13 12.22 -16.31 -4.25
CA ILE A 13 12.44 -14.88 -4.56
C ILE A 13 11.63 -14.48 -5.79
N ASP A 14 11.62 -15.30 -6.84
CA ASP A 14 10.84 -15.03 -8.05
C ASP A 14 9.33 -15.07 -7.78
N SER A 15 8.84 -16.08 -7.06
CA SER A 15 7.43 -16.19 -6.64
C SER A 15 6.98 -14.96 -5.84
N LEU A 16 7.75 -14.56 -4.82
CA LEU A 16 7.46 -13.37 -4.03
C LEU A 16 7.46 -12.10 -4.89
N PHE A 17 8.36 -12.03 -5.87
CA PHE A 17 8.50 -10.87 -6.74
C PHE A 17 7.39 -10.76 -7.78
N ASP A 18 6.85 -11.87 -8.26
CA ASP A 18 5.73 -11.88 -9.21
C ASP A 18 4.41 -11.59 -8.50
N HIS A 19 4.29 -11.96 -7.22
CA HIS A 19 3.08 -11.83 -6.43
C HIS A 19 3.16 -10.76 -5.32
N TYR A 20 4.11 -9.82 -5.37
CA TYR A 20 4.34 -8.87 -4.26
C TYR A 20 3.10 -8.02 -3.91
N ASP A 21 2.22 -7.72 -4.87
CA ASP A 21 0.98 -6.98 -4.66
C ASP A 21 -0.06 -7.79 -3.87
N GLU A 22 0.11 -9.10 -3.78
CA GLU A 22 -0.73 -10.03 -3.00
C GLU A 22 -0.19 -10.27 -1.58
N ILE A 23 1.02 -9.80 -1.26
CA ILE A 23 1.69 -10.08 0.02
C ILE A 23 1.12 -9.22 1.14
N VAL A 24 0.86 -9.85 2.28
CA VAL A 24 0.61 -9.22 3.58
C VAL A 24 1.70 -9.67 4.55
N PRO A 25 2.71 -8.83 4.84
CA PRO A 25 3.77 -9.19 5.78
C PRO A 25 3.21 -9.27 7.22
N VAL A 26 3.62 -10.32 7.93
CA VAL A 26 3.37 -10.54 9.35
C VAL A 26 4.69 -10.40 10.09
N ILE A 27 4.87 -9.30 10.82
CA ILE A 27 6.15 -8.92 11.43
C ILE A 27 6.15 -9.20 12.93
N GLY A 28 7.16 -9.95 13.41
CA GLY A 28 7.36 -10.27 14.82
C GLY A 28 8.50 -9.50 15.49
N GLU A 29 8.61 -9.67 16.81
CA GLU A 29 9.54 -8.94 17.69
C GLU A 29 11.02 -9.14 17.30
N GLU A 30 11.38 -10.30 16.73
CA GLU A 30 12.78 -10.60 16.37
C GLU A 30 13.33 -9.72 15.23
N MET A 31 12.45 -8.98 14.54
CA MET A 31 12.84 -7.99 13.55
C MET A 31 13.33 -6.68 14.15
N PHE A 32 13.26 -6.56 15.48
CA PHE A 32 13.66 -5.38 16.22
C PHE A 32 14.72 -5.72 17.27
N TYR A 33 15.53 -4.72 17.59
CA TYR A 33 16.57 -4.85 18.59
C TYR A 33 16.73 -3.56 19.38
N TYR A 34 17.29 -3.68 20.57
CA TYR A 34 17.71 -2.57 21.39
C TYR A 34 19.22 -2.34 21.21
N LYS A 35 19.60 -1.07 21.11
CA LYS A 35 20.99 -0.63 21.15
C LYS A 35 21.05 0.70 21.90
N GLY A 36 21.84 0.76 22.98
CA GLY A 36 21.97 1.97 23.77
C GLY A 36 22.72 3.08 23.03
N CYS A 37 22.71 4.28 23.62
CA CYS A 37 23.31 5.48 23.02
C CYS A 37 24.84 5.46 22.86
N HIS A 38 25.57 4.50 23.45
CA HIS A 38 27.04 4.46 23.33
C HIS A 38 27.44 3.65 22.10
N SER A 39 28.43 4.12 21.35
CA SER A 39 28.85 3.48 20.08
C SER A 39 29.29 2.03 20.22
N ASP A 40 29.73 1.64 21.43
CA ASP A 40 30.21 0.30 21.77
C ASP A 40 29.11 -0.61 22.32
N ASP A 41 27.87 -0.11 22.48
CA ASP A 41 26.75 -0.90 22.99
C ASP A 41 26.41 -2.03 22.01
N LYS A 42 26.42 -3.25 22.54
CA LYS A 42 26.07 -4.45 21.79
C LYS A 42 24.56 -4.46 21.49
N GLU A 43 24.22 -4.85 20.26
CA GLU A 43 22.83 -5.11 19.86
C GLU A 43 22.28 -6.32 20.62
N ILE A 44 21.14 -6.13 21.28
CA ILE A 44 20.45 -7.16 22.05
C ILE A 44 18.96 -7.18 21.69
N SER A 45 18.28 -8.31 21.93
CA SER A 45 16.84 -8.38 21.72
C SER A 45 16.08 -7.46 22.67
N ILE A 46 14.88 -7.04 22.28
CA ILE A 46 13.98 -6.26 23.14
C ILE A 46 13.69 -7.00 24.45
N ARG A 47 13.56 -8.33 24.39
CA ARG A 47 13.36 -9.18 25.57
C ARG A 47 14.55 -9.20 26.52
N GLN A 48 15.77 -9.28 26.00
CA GLN A 48 16.98 -9.16 26.81
C GLN A 48 17.07 -7.79 27.47
N TYR A 49 16.77 -6.72 26.73
CA TYR A 49 16.74 -5.37 27.26
C TYR A 49 15.76 -5.25 28.44
N LEU A 50 14.52 -5.71 28.25
CA LEU A 50 13.51 -5.70 29.31
C LEU A 50 13.98 -6.48 30.54
N LEU A 51 14.51 -7.68 30.35
CA LEU A 51 15.02 -8.49 31.44
C LEU A 51 16.11 -7.75 32.23
N ASN A 52 17.06 -7.13 31.54
CA ASN A 52 18.10 -6.31 32.18
C ASN A 52 17.50 -5.16 33.00
N ARG A 53 16.52 -4.43 32.44
CA ARG A 53 15.82 -3.35 33.16
C ARG A 53 15.10 -3.86 34.41
N PHE A 54 14.41 -5.00 34.31
CA PHE A 54 13.73 -5.61 35.44
C PHE A 54 14.69 -6.10 36.53
N GLN A 55 15.82 -6.72 36.16
CA GLN A 55 16.83 -7.16 37.12
C GLN A 55 17.49 -5.97 37.84
N ASN A 56 17.72 -4.86 37.13
CA ASN A 56 18.29 -3.65 37.73
C ASN A 56 17.33 -3.01 38.74
N ASP A 57 16.05 -2.91 38.41
CA ASP A 57 15.03 -2.33 39.30
C ASP A 57 14.64 -3.26 40.45
N PHE A 58 14.85 -4.57 40.29
CA PHE A 58 14.52 -5.61 41.27
C PHE A 58 15.70 -6.56 41.51
N PRO A 59 16.79 -6.08 42.12
CA PRO A 59 18.00 -6.87 42.33
C PRO A 59 17.80 -8.05 43.29
N ASP A 60 16.68 -8.08 44.03
CA ASP A 60 16.27 -9.18 44.90
C ASP A 60 15.77 -10.42 44.13
N VAL A 61 15.46 -10.28 42.83
CA VAL A 61 15.03 -11.38 41.97
C VAL A 61 16.24 -12.04 41.33
N HIS A 62 16.75 -13.10 41.97
CA HIS A 62 17.86 -13.87 41.42
C HIS A 62 17.40 -14.84 40.32
N LEU A 63 18.04 -14.74 39.16
CA LEU A 63 17.82 -15.62 38.01
C LEU A 63 19.11 -16.37 37.69
N ASP A 64 19.01 -17.69 37.59
CA ASP A 64 20.06 -18.54 37.06
C ASP A 64 20.11 -18.48 35.52
N GLU A 65 21.21 -18.94 34.92
CA GLU A 65 21.41 -18.92 33.46
C GLU A 65 20.32 -19.68 32.70
N SER A 66 19.79 -20.77 33.29
CA SER A 66 18.73 -21.55 32.67
C SER A 66 17.43 -20.75 32.55
N LYS A 67 17.01 -20.06 33.61
CA LYS A 67 15.83 -19.17 33.57
C LYS A 67 16.02 -17.99 32.66
N ILE A 68 17.21 -17.39 32.64
CA ILE A 68 17.54 -16.30 31.71
C ILE A 68 17.35 -16.79 30.27
N SER A 69 17.92 -17.95 29.94
CA SER A 69 17.76 -18.58 28.62
C SER A 69 16.29 -18.86 28.29
N SER A 70 15.50 -19.43 29.22
CA SER A 70 14.06 -19.65 29.00
C SER A 70 13.28 -18.36 28.80
N ILE A 71 13.61 -17.29 29.52
CA ILE A 71 12.94 -16.00 29.33
C ILE A 71 13.23 -15.46 27.94
N ILE A 72 14.49 -15.49 27.50
CA ILE A 72 14.88 -14.90 26.22
C ILE A 72 14.33 -15.72 25.05
N ASN A 73 14.45 -17.05 25.12
CA ASN A 73 14.27 -17.92 23.96
C ASN A 73 12.89 -18.63 23.89
N SER A 74 12.02 -18.50 24.90
CA SER A 74 10.73 -19.23 24.93
C SER A 74 9.51 -18.34 24.68
N ASP A 75 9.55 -17.46 23.68
CA ASP A 75 8.42 -16.66 23.20
C ASP A 75 7.49 -16.10 24.30
N PHE A 76 6.18 -16.35 24.19
CA PHE A 76 5.16 -15.92 25.15
C PHE A 76 5.27 -16.62 26.52
N TYR A 77 5.88 -17.80 26.57
CA TYR A 77 6.18 -18.47 27.84
C TYR A 77 7.25 -17.69 28.62
N GLY A 78 8.26 -17.14 27.93
CA GLY A 78 9.26 -16.26 28.51
C GLY A 78 8.64 -15.00 29.13
N LEU A 79 7.67 -14.39 28.43
CA LEU A 79 6.89 -13.28 28.97
C LEU A 79 6.10 -13.68 30.23
N SER A 80 5.52 -14.87 30.26
CA SER A 80 4.79 -15.40 31.43
C SER A 80 5.71 -15.64 32.62
N LEU A 81 6.93 -16.11 32.39
CA LEU A 81 7.95 -16.24 33.43
C LEU A 81 8.31 -14.87 34.00
N MET A 82 8.58 -13.88 33.14
CA MET A 82 8.84 -12.50 33.59
C MET A 82 7.65 -11.94 34.38
N HIS A 83 6.43 -12.11 33.88
CA HIS A 83 5.22 -11.66 34.56
C HIS A 83 5.12 -12.29 35.96
N ARG A 84 5.32 -13.60 36.10
CA ARG A 84 5.28 -14.29 37.40
C ARG A 84 6.34 -13.76 38.37
N LEU A 85 7.55 -13.53 37.89
CA LEU A 85 8.69 -13.09 38.70
C LEU A 85 8.56 -11.64 39.16
N PHE A 86 8.07 -10.77 38.28
CA PHE A 86 8.10 -9.31 38.48
C PHE A 86 6.72 -8.68 38.71
N ASN A 87 5.63 -9.44 38.83
CA ASN A 87 4.32 -8.90 39.19
C ASN A 87 4.01 -9.02 40.69
N ALA A 88 4.61 -10.00 41.37
CA ALA A 88 4.34 -10.24 42.78
C ALA A 88 4.78 -9.07 43.68
N ARG A 89 4.14 -8.94 44.86
CA ARG A 89 4.55 -8.04 45.96
C ARG A 89 4.72 -6.56 45.57
N GLY A 90 3.85 -6.03 44.69
CA GLY A 90 3.84 -4.60 44.34
C GLY A 90 4.82 -4.19 43.23
N LYS A 91 5.44 -5.17 42.54
CA LYS A 91 6.43 -4.94 41.48
C LYS A 91 5.81 -4.52 40.13
N ASN A 92 4.49 -4.59 39.98
CA ASN A 92 3.69 -4.02 38.87
C ASN A 92 4.33 -4.19 37.47
N TYR A 93 4.48 -5.46 37.07
CA TYR A 93 5.17 -5.88 35.84
C TYR A 93 4.68 -5.15 34.61
N VAL A 94 3.36 -5.11 34.39
CA VAL A 94 2.80 -4.60 33.14
C VAL A 94 3.07 -3.11 32.96
N ASP A 95 2.90 -2.32 34.02
CA ASP A 95 3.13 -0.87 33.94
C ASP A 95 4.62 -0.56 33.78
N LYS A 96 5.50 -1.33 34.45
CA LYS A 96 6.95 -1.21 34.26
C LYS A 96 7.42 -1.63 32.87
N TYR A 97 6.85 -2.69 32.30
CA TYR A 97 7.13 -3.10 30.92
C TYR A 97 6.83 -1.92 29.99
N LYS A 98 5.60 -1.38 30.03
CA LYS A 98 5.22 -0.22 29.20
C LYS A 98 6.18 0.95 29.39
N LYS A 99 6.52 1.25 30.65
CA LYS A 99 7.45 2.34 30.98
C LYS A 99 8.83 2.13 30.35
N TYR A 100 9.43 0.95 30.48
CA TYR A 100 10.77 0.69 29.94
C TYR A 100 10.80 0.75 28.42
N ILE A 101 9.77 0.25 27.74
CA ILE A 101 9.68 0.41 26.28
C ILE A 101 9.53 1.88 25.90
N ALA A 102 8.64 2.62 26.56
CA ALA A 102 8.46 4.04 26.28
C ALA A 102 9.75 4.86 26.51
N GLU A 103 10.54 4.52 27.53
CA GLU A 103 11.85 5.14 27.75
C GLU A 103 12.83 4.85 26.61
N ALA A 104 12.94 3.59 26.16
CA ALA A 104 13.81 3.22 25.04
C ALA A 104 13.36 3.88 23.72
N GLU A 105 12.04 3.95 23.47
CA GLU A 105 11.49 4.65 22.30
C GLU A 105 11.82 6.15 22.33
N ASN A 106 11.63 6.82 23.48
CA ASN A 106 11.93 8.24 23.62
C ASN A 106 13.42 8.55 23.45
N ASN A 107 14.28 7.60 23.78
CA ASN A 107 15.72 7.72 23.57
C ASN A 107 16.17 7.31 22.16
N ASN A 108 15.27 6.84 21.29
CA ASN A 108 15.59 6.25 19.98
C ASN A 108 16.55 5.06 20.06
N GLU A 109 16.39 4.20 21.07
CA GLU A 109 17.25 3.04 21.32
C GLU A 109 16.65 1.72 20.77
N ILE A 110 15.46 1.78 20.16
CA ILE A 110 14.80 0.65 19.50
C ILE A 110 14.93 0.81 17.99
N PHE A 111 15.46 -0.22 17.34
CA PHE A 111 15.76 -0.21 15.92
C PHE A 111 15.10 -1.40 15.21
N MET A 112 14.71 -1.17 13.96
CA MET A 112 14.30 -2.20 13.02
C MET A 112 15.52 -2.65 12.23
N LYS A 113 15.66 -3.95 11.95
CA LYS A 113 16.75 -4.45 11.09
C LYS A 113 16.71 -3.77 9.71
N ASP A 114 17.87 -3.31 9.23
CA ASP A 114 17.95 -2.47 8.03
C ASP A 114 17.40 -3.13 6.76
N TYR A 115 17.62 -4.45 6.59
CA TYR A 115 17.08 -5.19 5.45
C TYR A 115 15.54 -5.21 5.46
N LEU A 116 14.91 -5.35 6.64
CA LEU A 116 13.46 -5.28 6.76
C LEU A 116 12.96 -3.86 6.50
N ARG A 117 13.62 -2.85 7.08
CA ARG A 117 13.27 -1.45 6.85
C ARG A 117 13.32 -1.11 5.36
N CYS A 118 14.39 -1.50 4.68
CA CYS A 118 14.54 -1.31 3.23
C CYS A 118 13.42 -2.01 2.45
N PHE A 119 13.09 -3.26 2.81
CA PHE A 119 12.00 -4.01 2.20
C PHE A 119 10.65 -3.30 2.37
N LEU A 120 10.24 -3.00 3.60
CA LEU A 120 8.95 -2.36 3.88
C LEU A 120 8.82 -0.97 3.25
N MET A 121 9.90 -0.17 3.23
CA MET A 121 9.89 1.15 2.58
C MET A 121 9.86 1.07 1.04
N THR A 122 10.43 0.02 0.46
CA THR A 122 10.47 -0.17 -1.00
C THR A 122 9.12 -0.64 -1.54
N PHE A 123 8.48 -1.58 -0.84
CA PHE A 123 7.22 -2.17 -1.27
C PHE A 123 5.99 -1.40 -0.78
N GLN A 124 6.09 -0.72 0.37
CA GLN A 124 5.04 0.10 0.96
C GLN A 124 3.67 -0.61 1.03
N PHE A 125 3.67 -1.83 1.59
CA PHE A 125 2.50 -2.69 1.65
C PHE A 125 1.25 -1.96 2.22
N PRO A 126 0.07 -2.09 1.58
CA PRO A 126 -1.17 -1.48 2.07
C PRO A 126 -1.59 -1.96 3.47
N LEU A 127 -1.21 -3.19 3.81
CA LEU A 127 -1.51 -3.81 5.09
C LEU A 127 -0.28 -4.56 5.58
N ILE A 128 0.15 -4.24 6.80
CA ILE A 128 1.14 -4.99 7.56
C ILE A 128 0.43 -5.54 8.80
N VAL A 129 0.61 -6.81 9.11
CA VAL A 129 0.13 -7.40 10.37
C VAL A 129 1.33 -7.55 11.31
N THR A 130 1.12 -7.36 12.61
CA THR A 130 2.18 -7.56 13.60
C THR A 130 1.68 -8.21 14.87
N THR A 131 2.52 -9.05 15.46
CA THR A 131 2.32 -9.65 16.79
C THR A 131 2.85 -8.77 17.91
N ILE A 132 3.54 -7.66 17.57
CA ILE A 132 4.13 -6.72 18.52
C ILE A 132 3.03 -5.82 19.07
N SER A 133 2.99 -5.60 20.38
CA SER A 133 1.97 -4.74 21.03
C SER A 133 2.36 -3.26 21.11
N PHE A 134 3.44 -2.85 20.46
CA PHE A 134 4.01 -1.50 20.46
C PHE A 134 4.16 -0.99 19.03
N LYS A 135 4.13 0.33 18.85
CA LYS A 135 4.05 0.98 17.53
C LYS A 135 5.40 1.13 16.83
N PHE A 136 6.29 0.14 16.96
CA PHE A 136 7.66 0.23 16.44
C PHE A 136 7.68 0.41 14.92
N ILE A 137 6.79 -0.29 14.21
CA ILE A 137 6.72 -0.21 12.74
C ILE A 137 6.33 1.20 12.31
N GLU A 138 5.26 1.74 12.88
CA GLU A 138 4.76 3.07 12.52
C GLU A 138 5.74 4.16 12.92
N ASN A 139 6.33 4.08 14.12
CA ASN A 139 7.30 5.06 14.60
C ASN A 139 8.56 5.12 13.69
N ILE A 140 8.95 4.00 13.09
CA ILE A 140 10.16 3.91 12.24
C ILE A 140 9.85 4.19 10.76
N LEU A 141 8.69 3.79 10.25
CA LEU A 141 8.33 3.92 8.84
C LEU A 141 7.62 5.23 8.50
N ASN A 142 6.91 5.85 9.46
CA ASN A 142 6.17 7.06 9.17
C ASN A 142 7.11 8.25 8.91
N SER A 143 6.82 9.01 7.87
CA SER A 143 7.48 10.23 7.46
C SER A 143 6.46 11.20 6.85
N ASP A 144 6.88 12.38 6.41
CA ASP A 144 6.01 13.34 5.74
C ASP A 144 5.37 12.78 4.44
N GLU A 145 6.02 11.80 3.80
CA GLU A 145 5.60 11.21 2.52
C GLU A 145 4.93 9.83 2.67
N LEU A 146 5.07 9.18 3.82
CA LEU A 146 4.57 7.83 4.08
C LEU A 146 3.95 7.75 5.46
N SER A 147 2.66 7.42 5.52
CA SER A 147 1.96 7.26 6.80
C SER A 147 1.17 5.97 6.85
N TYR A 148 1.33 5.23 7.95
CA TYR A 148 0.54 4.07 8.31
C TYR A 148 -0.40 4.41 9.46
N ASN A 149 -1.67 4.04 9.30
CA ASN A 149 -2.66 4.03 10.36
C ASN A 149 -2.40 2.85 11.30
N THR A 150 -2.50 3.08 12.61
CA THR A 150 -2.47 1.98 13.60
C THR A 150 -3.86 1.42 13.83
N ILE A 151 -4.01 0.10 13.70
CA ILE A 151 -5.22 -0.64 14.02
C ILE A 151 -4.88 -1.73 15.04
N SER A 152 -5.68 -1.89 16.07
CA SER A 152 -5.51 -2.93 17.10
C SER A 152 -6.71 -3.86 17.11
N TYR A 153 -6.46 -5.16 17.27
CA TYR A 153 -7.53 -6.09 17.59
C TYR A 153 -8.10 -5.78 18.98
N ASN A 154 -9.42 -5.65 19.06
CA ASN A 154 -10.12 -5.37 20.30
C ASN A 154 -10.74 -6.65 20.88
N LEU A 155 -10.16 -7.16 21.96
CA LEU A 155 -10.54 -8.41 22.62
C LEU A 155 -12.02 -8.51 23.02
N LYS A 156 -12.68 -7.38 23.28
CA LYS A 156 -14.10 -7.36 23.69
C LYS A 156 -14.89 -6.30 22.95
N GLY A 157 -14.40 -5.88 21.79
CA GLY A 157 -14.96 -4.79 21.01
C GLY A 157 -15.27 -5.18 19.59
N ASN A 158 -15.62 -4.17 18.80
CA ASN A 158 -16.00 -4.38 17.41
C ASN A 158 -14.77 -4.47 16.51
N ASN A 159 -14.54 -5.64 15.90
CA ASN A 159 -13.49 -5.90 14.90
C ASN A 159 -14.06 -6.08 13.48
N ARG A 160 -15.27 -5.56 13.22
CA ARG A 160 -15.95 -5.64 11.92
C ARG A 160 -15.84 -4.35 11.10
N ASN A 161 -15.48 -3.24 11.75
CA ASN A 161 -15.35 -1.96 11.07
C ASN A 161 -14.24 -2.05 10.00
N PRO A 162 -14.52 -1.62 8.75
CA PRO A 162 -13.52 -1.60 7.69
C PRO A 162 -12.24 -0.90 8.13
N LEU A 163 -11.10 -1.39 7.61
CA LEU A 163 -9.83 -0.71 7.82
C LEU A 163 -9.89 0.71 7.19
N PRO A 164 -9.26 1.71 7.81
CA PRO A 164 -9.18 3.04 7.23
C PRO A 164 -8.53 3.04 5.84
N ILE A 165 -8.94 4.01 5.03
CA ILE A 165 -8.33 4.28 3.72
C ILE A 165 -6.85 4.60 3.92
N GLY A 166 -5.99 4.01 3.09
CA GLY A 166 -4.54 4.19 3.14
C GLY A 166 -3.82 2.93 3.62
N LYS A 167 -2.62 3.12 4.16
CA LYS A 167 -1.76 2.03 4.62
C LYS A 167 -2.01 1.77 6.10
N ASN A 168 -2.04 0.50 6.50
CA ASN A 168 -2.44 0.10 7.84
C ASN A 168 -1.43 -0.86 8.48
N VAL A 169 -1.10 -0.65 9.75
CA VAL A 169 -0.42 -1.64 10.61
C VAL A 169 -1.46 -2.21 11.58
N TYR A 170 -1.69 -3.51 11.49
CA TYR A 170 -2.68 -4.23 12.28
C TYR A 170 -2.00 -5.03 13.40
N HIS A 171 -2.17 -4.60 14.65
CA HIS A 171 -1.66 -5.28 15.84
C HIS A 171 -2.66 -6.36 16.28
N ILE A 172 -2.40 -7.61 15.87
CA ILE A 172 -3.33 -8.72 16.13
C ILE A 172 -3.45 -9.09 17.61
N PHE A 173 -2.41 -8.77 18.39
CA PHE A 173 -2.35 -8.98 19.84
C PHE A 173 -2.58 -7.71 20.65
N GLY A 174 -3.28 -6.73 20.06
CA GLY A 174 -3.65 -5.47 20.70
C GLY A 174 -2.47 -4.49 20.81
N THR A 175 -2.71 -3.33 21.42
CA THR A 175 -1.67 -2.32 21.64
C THR A 175 -1.54 -1.94 23.11
N ALA A 176 -0.31 -1.74 23.56
CA ALA A 176 0.02 -1.38 24.93
C ALA A 176 -0.47 0.03 25.33
N LYS A 177 -0.97 0.85 24.39
CA LYS A 177 -1.61 2.14 24.68
C LYS A 177 -3.03 1.99 25.24
N GLU A 178 -3.77 0.94 24.88
CA GLU A 178 -5.19 0.79 25.22
C GLU A 178 -5.37 -0.13 26.45
N ASN A 179 -5.51 0.45 27.65
CA ASN A 179 -5.75 -0.30 28.90
C ASN A 179 -4.81 -1.54 29.03
N TYR A 180 -5.29 -2.64 29.61
CA TYR A 180 -4.61 -3.94 29.63
C TYR A 180 -4.97 -4.79 28.38
N ASN A 181 -5.45 -4.18 27.29
CA ASN A 181 -5.94 -4.86 26.09
C ASN A 181 -4.80 -5.20 25.10
N TRP A 182 -3.81 -5.92 25.59
CA TRP A 182 -2.68 -6.40 24.80
C TRP A 182 -2.06 -7.65 25.43
N VAL A 183 -1.23 -8.35 24.66
CA VAL A 183 -0.57 -9.58 25.11
C VAL A 183 0.78 -9.27 25.77
N TYR A 184 0.85 -9.48 27.08
CA TYR A 184 2.07 -9.36 27.89
C TYR A 184 2.43 -10.65 28.64
N ASP A 185 1.60 -11.69 28.51
CA ASP A 185 1.84 -13.05 28.98
C ASP A 185 1.00 -14.04 28.16
N GLU A 186 1.21 -15.33 28.39
CA GLU A 186 0.51 -16.42 27.67
C GLU A 186 -0.98 -16.48 28.05
N ARG A 187 -1.36 -16.08 29.27
CA ARG A 187 -2.77 -16.05 29.65
C ARG A 187 -3.53 -15.04 28.79
N ARG A 188 -2.96 -13.85 28.58
CA ARG A 188 -3.54 -12.84 27.67
C ARG A 188 -3.51 -13.33 26.23
N LEU A 189 -2.44 -13.99 25.79
CA LEU A 189 -2.42 -14.61 24.45
C LEU A 189 -3.61 -15.54 24.26
N LEU A 190 -3.87 -16.44 25.22
CA LEU A 190 -5.01 -17.35 25.17
C LEU A 190 -6.35 -16.65 25.18
N ASP A 191 -6.51 -15.54 25.93
CA ASP A 191 -7.72 -14.70 25.86
C ASP A 191 -7.93 -14.19 24.43
N PHE A 192 -6.88 -13.67 23.78
CA PHE A 192 -6.93 -13.17 22.39
C PHE A 192 -7.27 -14.28 21.40
N MET A 193 -6.62 -15.43 21.53
CA MET A 193 -6.90 -16.61 20.69
C MET A 193 -8.36 -17.06 20.83
N HIS A 194 -8.87 -17.16 22.06
CA HIS A 194 -10.26 -17.51 22.31
C HIS A 194 -11.22 -16.53 21.61
N SER A 195 -10.99 -15.23 21.79
CA SER A 195 -11.81 -14.17 21.20
C SER A 195 -11.78 -14.17 19.67
N LEU A 196 -10.61 -14.44 19.06
CA LEU A 196 -10.45 -14.49 17.60
C LEU A 196 -11.28 -15.61 16.95
N HIS A 197 -11.57 -16.69 17.68
CA HIS A 197 -12.41 -17.79 17.23
C HIS A 197 -13.89 -17.65 17.63
N GLU A 198 -14.23 -16.66 18.44
CA GLU A 198 -15.60 -16.40 18.83
C GLU A 198 -16.35 -15.64 17.74
N LYS A 199 -17.54 -16.12 17.35
CA LYS A 199 -18.32 -15.59 16.22
C LYS A 199 -18.60 -14.08 16.33
N ASP A 200 -18.73 -13.56 17.54
CA ASP A 200 -19.07 -12.17 17.78
C ASP A 200 -17.87 -11.22 17.79
N TYR A 201 -16.65 -11.75 17.96
CA TYR A 201 -15.43 -10.96 18.12
C TYR A 201 -14.34 -11.27 17.09
N MET A 202 -14.62 -12.13 16.10
CA MET A 202 -13.69 -12.45 15.01
C MET A 202 -13.13 -11.17 14.36
N ALA A 203 -11.85 -11.20 13.96
CA ALA A 203 -11.19 -10.12 13.25
C ALA A 203 -11.68 -9.98 11.79
N GLU A 204 -12.98 -9.77 11.58
CA GLU A 204 -13.62 -9.74 10.25
C GLU A 204 -12.99 -8.69 9.32
N ASN A 205 -12.60 -7.55 9.86
CA ASN A 205 -11.94 -6.49 9.10
C ASN A 205 -10.52 -6.84 8.62
N LEU A 206 -9.89 -7.86 9.20
CA LEU A 206 -8.61 -8.41 8.77
C LEU A 206 -8.80 -9.66 7.89
N VAL A 207 -9.64 -10.59 8.35
CA VAL A 207 -9.85 -11.90 7.73
C VAL A 207 -10.57 -11.77 6.38
N ASN A 208 -11.60 -10.92 6.28
CA ASN A 208 -12.38 -10.81 5.04
C ASN A 208 -11.54 -10.23 3.88
N PRO A 209 -10.76 -9.15 4.05
CA PRO A 209 -9.88 -8.68 2.98
C PRO A 209 -8.84 -9.73 2.54
N ILE A 210 -8.24 -10.45 3.49
CA ILE A 210 -7.25 -11.48 3.16
C ILE A 210 -7.89 -12.62 2.34
N ARG A 211 -9.04 -13.14 2.79
CA ARG A 211 -9.79 -14.21 2.12
C ARG A 211 -10.30 -13.79 0.74
N ASN A 212 -10.93 -12.63 0.65
CA ASN A 212 -11.64 -12.21 -0.57
C ASN A 212 -10.69 -11.76 -1.69
N SER A 213 -9.50 -11.27 -1.33
CA SER A 213 -8.53 -10.75 -2.29
C SER A 213 -7.34 -11.69 -2.55
N LYS A 214 -7.45 -12.96 -2.17
CA LYS A 214 -6.41 -13.99 -2.33
C LYS A 214 -5.03 -13.54 -1.83
N LYS A 215 -4.98 -12.79 -0.72
CA LYS A 215 -3.72 -12.29 -0.17
C LYS A 215 -2.89 -13.42 0.44
N ARG A 216 -1.58 -13.36 0.25
CA ARG A 216 -0.59 -14.32 0.76
C ARG A 216 0.09 -13.75 2.00
N MET A 217 -0.02 -14.43 3.14
CA MET A 217 0.68 -13.98 4.35
C MET A 217 2.15 -14.36 4.29
N MET A 218 3.03 -13.41 4.58
CA MET A 218 4.49 -13.61 4.65
C MET A 218 4.95 -13.38 6.08
N VAL A 219 5.26 -14.46 6.80
CA VAL A 219 5.63 -14.39 8.21
C VAL A 219 7.14 -14.18 8.36
N LEU A 220 7.52 -13.12 9.09
CA LEU A 220 8.90 -12.65 9.25
C LEU A 220 9.23 -12.37 10.71
N GLY A 221 10.27 -13.03 11.24
CA GLY A 221 10.75 -12.84 12.61
C GLY A 221 9.73 -13.14 13.69
N CYS A 222 8.85 -14.09 13.38
CA CYS A 222 7.90 -14.62 14.33
C CYS A 222 8.38 -16.01 14.73
N ASN A 223 9.18 -16.07 15.79
CA ASN A 223 9.36 -17.32 16.52
C ASN A 223 8.05 -17.57 17.29
N MET A 224 7.07 -18.13 16.60
CA MET A 224 5.78 -18.51 17.19
C MET A 224 5.79 -20.02 17.35
N PRO A 225 5.30 -20.56 18.48
CA PRO A 225 5.09 -21.99 18.61
C PRO A 225 4.22 -22.51 17.46
N ASP A 226 4.50 -23.71 16.94
CA ASP A 226 3.75 -24.37 15.86
C ASP A 226 2.23 -24.26 16.05
N TRP A 227 1.75 -24.59 17.25
CA TRP A 227 0.32 -24.51 17.58
C TRP A 227 -0.27 -23.12 17.32
N LEU A 228 0.48 -22.05 17.60
CA LEU A 228 -0.02 -20.69 17.44
C LEU A 228 -0.22 -20.37 15.95
N PHE A 229 0.64 -20.86 15.05
CA PHE A 229 0.39 -20.74 13.61
C PHE A 229 -0.87 -21.52 13.20
N ARG A 230 -1.01 -22.77 13.66
CA ARG A 230 -2.15 -23.65 13.32
C ARG A 230 -3.49 -23.10 13.78
N PHE A 231 -3.53 -22.37 14.89
CA PHE A 231 -4.76 -21.80 15.41
C PHE A 231 -4.97 -20.35 15.00
N LEU A 232 -3.92 -19.56 14.80
CA LEU A 232 -4.08 -18.15 14.44
C LEU A 232 -4.20 -17.92 12.94
N TRP A 233 -3.28 -18.51 12.18
CA TRP A 233 -3.07 -18.16 10.77
C TRP A 233 -3.75 -19.14 9.83
N TYR A 234 -3.62 -20.44 10.10
CA TYR A 234 -4.24 -21.47 9.27
C TYR A 234 -5.75 -21.26 9.08
N PRO A 235 -6.55 -20.91 10.12
CA PRO A 235 -7.98 -20.72 9.96
C PRO A 235 -8.36 -19.46 9.15
N ILE A 236 -7.42 -18.55 8.86
CA ILE A 236 -7.70 -17.39 8.01
C ILE A 236 -7.98 -17.81 6.58
N TYR A 237 -7.45 -18.93 6.10
CA TYR A 237 -7.77 -19.44 4.77
C TYR A 237 -8.92 -20.44 4.86
N SER A 238 -9.92 -20.31 3.96
CA SER A 238 -11.13 -21.15 3.97
C SER A 238 -11.11 -22.27 2.93
N ASN A 239 -10.17 -22.25 1.99
CA ASN A 239 -10.05 -23.25 0.93
C ASN A 239 -8.57 -23.63 0.72
N HIS A 240 -8.15 -24.69 1.40
CA HIS A 240 -6.77 -25.22 1.32
C HIS A 240 -6.55 -26.15 0.11
N GLU A 241 -7.58 -26.35 -0.72
CA GLU A 241 -7.54 -27.22 -1.90
C GLU A 241 -7.26 -26.46 -3.21
N ALA A 242 -7.06 -25.14 -3.16
CA ALA A 242 -6.76 -24.35 -4.35
C ALA A 242 -5.30 -24.52 -4.80
N GLU A 243 -5.06 -24.64 -6.11
CA GLU A 243 -3.70 -24.74 -6.68
C GLU A 243 -2.87 -23.46 -6.41
N GLY A 244 -1.65 -23.63 -5.89
CA GLY A 244 -0.64 -22.57 -5.68
C GLY A 244 -0.29 -22.31 -4.21
N GLU A 245 0.83 -21.61 -3.97
CA GLU A 245 1.27 -21.24 -2.61
C GLU A 245 0.24 -20.34 -1.90
N HIS A 246 0.00 -20.54 -0.62
CA HIS A 246 -0.90 -19.71 0.21
C HIS A 246 -0.14 -18.66 1.02
N GLY A 247 1.16 -18.83 1.23
CA GLY A 247 1.98 -17.89 1.99
C GLY A 247 3.44 -18.31 2.10
N TYR A 248 4.18 -17.54 2.89
CA TYR A 248 5.62 -17.71 3.08
C TYR A 248 5.94 -17.67 4.57
N TRP A 249 6.83 -18.55 5.01
CA TRP A 249 7.36 -18.61 6.36
C TRP A 249 8.88 -18.46 6.30
N ILE A 250 9.39 -17.27 6.61
CA ILE A 250 10.81 -16.96 6.43
C ILE A 250 11.36 -16.46 7.76
N ASN A 251 12.20 -17.27 8.40
CA ASN A 251 12.71 -17.01 9.75
C ASN A 251 14.17 -17.45 9.86
N ASN A 252 14.95 -16.81 10.73
CA ASN A 252 16.36 -17.12 10.91
C ASN A 252 16.64 -18.47 11.62
N ALA A 253 15.60 -19.16 12.10
CA ALA A 253 15.73 -20.39 12.88
C ALA A 253 15.16 -21.56 12.07
N ASP A 254 15.88 -22.70 12.12
CA ASP A 254 15.40 -23.99 11.62
C ASP A 254 13.99 -24.25 12.17
N VAL A 255 13.09 -24.59 11.26
CA VAL A 255 11.75 -25.07 11.61
C VAL A 255 11.87 -26.54 12.01
N GLU A 256 11.17 -26.96 13.07
CA GLU A 256 11.08 -28.38 13.41
C GLU A 256 10.51 -29.16 12.22
N ASP A 257 11.10 -30.31 11.87
CA ASP A 257 10.69 -31.13 10.70
C ASP A 257 9.16 -31.38 10.64
N SER A 258 8.52 -31.54 11.80
CA SER A 258 7.07 -31.77 11.89
C SER A 258 6.23 -30.54 11.54
N PHE A 259 6.73 -29.35 11.83
CA PHE A 259 6.07 -28.10 11.46
C PHE A 259 6.37 -27.75 10.00
N ASP A 260 7.58 -28.02 9.50
CA ASP A 260 7.92 -27.82 8.09
C ASP A 260 7.04 -28.69 7.18
N ALA A 261 6.85 -29.97 7.52
CA ALA A 261 5.94 -30.86 6.82
C ALA A 261 4.50 -30.31 6.81
N PHE A 262 4.05 -29.77 7.95
CA PHE A 262 2.73 -29.14 8.03
C PHE A 262 2.62 -27.90 7.13
N LEU A 263 3.65 -27.03 7.10
CA LEU A 263 3.66 -25.86 6.23
C LEU A 263 3.54 -26.27 4.76
N GLN A 264 4.25 -27.32 4.34
CA GLN A 264 4.15 -27.87 2.99
C GLN A 264 2.73 -28.39 2.69
N ASP A 265 2.10 -29.12 3.62
CA ASP A 265 0.73 -29.63 3.47
C ASP A 265 -0.31 -28.51 3.30
N VAL A 266 -0.03 -27.31 3.82
CA VAL A 266 -0.90 -26.13 3.70
C VAL A 266 -0.40 -25.12 2.66
N ASN A 267 0.48 -25.55 1.75
CA ASN A 267 1.06 -24.76 0.66
C ASN A 267 1.79 -23.49 1.13
N TYR A 268 2.47 -23.53 2.27
CA TYR A 268 3.38 -22.49 2.73
C TYR A 268 4.81 -22.83 2.33
N ALA A 269 5.46 -21.90 1.63
CA ALA A 269 6.88 -22.04 1.33
C ALA A 269 7.72 -21.55 2.53
N SER A 270 8.64 -22.39 3.01
CA SER A 270 9.51 -22.11 4.15
C SER A 270 10.97 -21.88 3.70
N ASN A 271 11.69 -20.99 4.37
CA ASN A 271 13.13 -20.79 4.16
C ASN A 271 13.82 -20.13 5.36
N GLU A 272 15.10 -20.42 5.57
CA GLU A 272 15.90 -19.88 6.69
C GLU A 272 16.74 -18.63 6.35
N ASP A 273 16.96 -18.36 5.06
CA ASP A 273 17.80 -17.27 4.53
C ASP A 273 17.06 -15.92 4.50
N LEU A 274 16.41 -15.56 5.61
CA LEU A 274 15.54 -14.37 5.72
C LEU A 274 16.20 -13.09 5.22
N LYS A 275 17.43 -12.82 5.67
CA LYS A 275 18.14 -11.60 5.29
C LYS A 275 18.39 -11.55 3.79
N GLU A 276 18.91 -12.64 3.22
CA GLU A 276 19.29 -12.70 1.81
C GLU A 276 18.06 -12.58 0.90
N ILE A 277 16.97 -13.28 1.23
CA ILE A 277 15.71 -13.20 0.46
C ILE A 277 15.17 -11.77 0.44
N LEU A 278 15.11 -11.10 1.60
CA LEU A 278 14.60 -9.74 1.68
C LEU A 278 15.52 -8.73 0.96
N GLU A 279 16.84 -8.90 1.03
CA GLU A 279 17.79 -8.04 0.34
C GLU A 279 17.68 -8.20 -1.19
N GLU A 280 17.64 -9.44 -1.70
CA GLU A 280 17.57 -9.72 -3.13
C GLU A 280 16.23 -9.30 -3.76
N ILE A 281 15.10 -9.59 -3.12
CA ILE A 281 13.79 -9.14 -3.65
C ILE A 281 13.66 -7.61 -3.63
N THR A 282 14.21 -6.96 -2.59
CA THR A 282 14.24 -5.49 -2.49
C THR A 282 15.12 -4.90 -3.57
N LYS A 283 16.27 -5.50 -3.84
CA LYS A 283 17.16 -5.11 -4.93
C LYS A 283 16.48 -5.26 -6.29
N LYS A 284 15.87 -6.42 -6.59
CA LYS A 284 15.08 -6.64 -7.82
C LYS A 284 14.00 -5.55 -7.99
N LYS A 285 13.30 -5.19 -6.91
CA LYS A 285 12.25 -4.15 -6.96
C LYS A 285 12.82 -2.76 -7.21
N LYS A 286 13.91 -2.39 -6.54
CA LYS A 286 14.60 -1.11 -6.75
C LYS A 286 15.16 -1.02 -8.17
N GLU A 287 15.77 -2.09 -8.68
CA GLU A 287 16.25 -2.17 -10.06
C GLU A 287 15.09 -2.03 -11.04
N LEU A 288 13.95 -2.70 -10.82
CA LEU A 288 12.76 -2.44 -11.63
C LEU A 288 12.28 -0.99 -11.53
N VAL A 289 12.31 -0.35 -10.36
CA VAL A 289 11.92 1.06 -10.22
C VAL A 289 12.92 1.97 -10.92
N ILE A 290 14.23 1.68 -10.89
CA ILE A 290 15.27 2.43 -11.60
C ILE A 290 15.12 2.23 -13.10
N VAL A 291 15.01 0.99 -13.59
CA VAL A 291 14.76 0.67 -15.00
C VAL A 291 13.43 1.27 -15.45
N LYS A 292 12.37 1.22 -14.63
CA LYS A 292 11.12 1.92 -14.91
C LYS A 292 11.31 3.43 -14.86
N LYS A 293 12.15 4.01 -14.00
CA LYS A 293 12.40 5.46 -13.92
C LYS A 293 13.26 5.95 -15.08
N ASP A 294 14.23 5.19 -15.54
CA ASP A 294 15.07 5.46 -16.71
C ASP A 294 14.28 5.25 -18.02
N ASN A 295 13.39 4.26 -18.05
CA ASN A 295 12.43 4.10 -19.15
C ASN A 295 11.29 5.13 -19.08
N LYS A 296 10.80 5.51 -17.89
CA LYS A 296 9.74 6.53 -17.67
C LYS A 296 10.25 7.94 -17.94
N THR A 297 11.48 8.28 -17.57
CA THR A 297 12.07 9.58 -17.95
C THR A 297 12.22 9.75 -19.46
N LYS A 298 12.19 8.64 -20.23
CA LYS A 298 12.07 8.66 -21.69
C LYS A 298 10.64 8.46 -22.25
N LYS A 299 9.66 8.01 -21.46
CA LYS A 299 8.36 7.50 -21.96
C LYS A 299 7.10 7.92 -21.18
N ASP A 300 7.20 8.66 -20.07
CA ASP A 300 6.09 8.98 -19.14
C ASP A 300 5.66 10.46 -19.19
N LYS A 301 6.07 11.21 -20.22
CA LYS A 301 5.46 12.51 -20.53
C LYS A 301 4.59 12.32 -21.75
N PHE A 302 3.27 12.34 -21.53
CA PHE A 302 2.33 12.47 -22.63
C PHE A 302 2.31 13.92 -23.08
N ASP A 303 2.15 14.12 -24.37
CA ASP A 303 1.92 15.43 -24.96
C ASP A 303 0.55 15.93 -24.54
N VAL A 304 -0.47 15.07 -24.60
CA VAL A 304 -1.86 15.49 -24.46
C VAL A 304 -2.64 14.53 -23.57
N PHE A 305 -3.46 15.06 -22.67
CA PHE A 305 -4.54 14.33 -22.00
C PHE A 305 -5.84 14.52 -22.77
N ILE A 306 -6.43 13.46 -23.33
CA ILE A 306 -7.70 13.55 -24.07
C ILE A 306 -8.87 13.31 -23.13
N SER A 307 -9.73 14.32 -22.97
CA SER A 307 -10.92 14.26 -22.13
C SER A 307 -12.18 14.26 -22.99
N TYR A 308 -13.05 13.27 -22.79
CA TYR A 308 -14.18 13.03 -23.67
C TYR A 308 -15.37 12.39 -22.95
N ALA A 309 -16.58 12.56 -23.50
CA ALA A 309 -17.74 11.80 -23.06
C ALA A 309 -17.69 10.39 -23.67
N SER A 310 -17.96 9.37 -22.86
CA SER A 310 -17.89 7.95 -23.29
C SER A 310 -18.69 7.62 -24.57
N GLU A 311 -19.76 8.35 -24.86
CA GLU A 311 -20.57 8.21 -26.08
C GLU A 311 -19.78 8.55 -27.35
N ASP A 312 -18.69 9.32 -27.24
CA ASP A 312 -17.90 9.82 -28.36
C ASP A 312 -16.65 8.96 -28.62
N PHE A 313 -16.53 7.79 -27.98
CA PHE A 313 -15.35 6.91 -28.04
C PHE A 313 -14.80 6.71 -29.45
N GLU A 314 -15.66 6.39 -30.44
CA GLU A 314 -15.23 6.14 -31.81
C GLU A 314 -14.60 7.37 -32.48
N ILE A 315 -15.16 8.56 -32.24
CA ILE A 315 -14.61 9.82 -32.79
C ILE A 315 -13.27 10.12 -32.12
N VAL A 316 -13.16 9.88 -30.82
CA VAL A 316 -11.94 10.15 -30.05
C VAL A 316 -10.84 9.18 -30.38
N LYS A 317 -11.17 7.90 -30.57
CA LYS A 317 -10.22 6.90 -31.05
C LYS A 317 -9.61 7.31 -32.39
N MET A 318 -10.40 7.85 -33.31
CA MET A 318 -9.89 8.39 -34.57
C MET A 318 -8.92 9.58 -34.35
N ILE A 319 -9.24 10.49 -33.43
CA ILE A 319 -8.35 11.62 -33.11
C ILE A 319 -7.03 11.10 -32.50
N TYR A 320 -7.12 10.15 -31.57
CA TYR A 320 -5.97 9.50 -30.95
C TYR A 320 -5.05 8.82 -31.97
N GLU A 321 -5.62 8.09 -32.94
CA GLU A 321 -4.87 7.47 -34.04
C GLU A 321 -4.15 8.54 -34.89
N ILE A 322 -4.82 9.65 -35.22
CA ILE A 322 -4.20 10.77 -35.98
C ILE A 322 -3.04 11.41 -35.20
N LEU A 323 -3.20 11.62 -33.89
CA LEU A 323 -2.14 12.16 -33.04
C LEU A 323 -0.95 11.20 -32.95
N SER A 324 -1.23 9.90 -32.80
CA SER A 324 -0.23 8.84 -32.74
C SER A 324 0.60 8.75 -34.02
N ASP A 325 -0.06 8.83 -35.19
CA ASP A 325 0.61 8.86 -36.51
C ASP A 325 1.55 10.08 -36.67
N ARG A 326 1.32 11.14 -35.89
CA ARG A 326 2.16 12.35 -35.84
C ARG A 326 3.17 12.34 -34.70
N ASN A 327 3.36 11.20 -34.05
CA ASN A 327 4.29 11.02 -32.95
C ASN A 327 4.00 12.00 -31.80
N ILE A 328 2.71 12.26 -31.57
CA ILE A 328 2.19 13.01 -30.43
C ILE A 328 1.67 11.97 -29.45
N ASP A 329 2.33 11.86 -28.30
CA ASP A 329 1.98 10.85 -27.30
C ASP A 329 0.74 11.31 -26.52
N ALA A 330 -0.41 10.73 -26.81
CA ALA A 330 -1.66 11.14 -26.17
C ALA A 330 -2.09 10.11 -25.12
N TRP A 331 -2.44 10.59 -23.93
CA TRP A 331 -3.12 9.76 -22.95
C TRP A 331 -4.60 9.65 -23.33
N PHE A 332 -5.04 8.42 -23.63
CA PHE A 332 -6.39 8.05 -24.02
C PHE A 332 -6.80 6.77 -23.28
N ASP A 333 -7.99 6.76 -22.69
CA ASP A 333 -8.53 5.57 -22.03
C ASP A 333 -9.12 4.62 -23.09
N GLU A 334 -8.27 3.75 -23.64
CA GLU A 334 -8.63 2.74 -24.67
C GLU A 334 -9.71 1.76 -24.17
N ASP A 335 -9.87 1.62 -22.85
CA ASP A 335 -10.80 0.70 -22.19
C ASP A 335 -12.27 1.16 -22.24
N GLY A 336 -12.64 2.13 -23.09
CA GLY A 336 -13.94 2.84 -23.22
C GLY A 336 -15.26 2.03 -23.20
N SER A 337 -15.21 0.73 -22.93
CA SER A 337 -16.27 0.04 -22.21
C SER A 337 -16.35 0.47 -20.75
N SER A 338 -17.54 0.87 -20.32
CA SER A 338 -17.96 0.91 -18.91
C SER A 338 -17.99 -0.52 -18.32
N ARG A 339 -16.82 -1.18 -18.25
CA ARG A 339 -16.58 -2.47 -17.56
C ARG A 339 -15.57 -2.33 -16.43
N ILE A 340 -15.08 -1.13 -16.17
CA ILE A 340 -14.52 -0.80 -14.87
C ILE A 340 -15.71 -0.57 -13.95
N ILE A 341 -15.95 -1.57 -13.08
CA ILE A 341 -16.88 -1.48 -11.95
C ILE A 341 -16.62 -0.15 -11.23
N GLU A 342 -17.69 0.61 -11.00
CA GLU A 342 -17.69 1.91 -10.30
C GLU A 342 -16.77 1.90 -9.06
N GLY A 343 -15.84 2.87 -8.95
CA GLY A 343 -14.97 3.01 -7.76
C GLY A 343 -13.72 3.88 -7.90
N GLU A 344 -12.95 3.96 -6.80
CA GLU A 344 -11.73 4.77 -6.58
C GLU A 344 -10.62 4.58 -7.63
N ASN A 345 -10.57 3.43 -8.33
CA ASN A 345 -9.52 3.12 -9.31
C ASN A 345 -9.54 4.02 -10.56
N TYR A 346 -10.71 4.41 -11.06
CA TYR A 346 -10.81 5.28 -12.25
C TYR A 346 -10.27 6.69 -11.95
N MET A 347 -10.68 7.26 -10.83
CA MET A 347 -10.24 8.60 -10.41
C MET A 347 -8.75 8.63 -10.04
N ASN A 348 -8.20 7.54 -9.52
CA ASN A 348 -6.76 7.45 -9.26
C ASN A 348 -5.95 7.44 -10.55
N LYS A 349 -6.40 6.72 -11.60
CA LYS A 349 -5.76 6.78 -12.93
C LYS A 349 -5.71 8.21 -13.48
N ILE A 350 -6.82 8.95 -13.41
CA ILE A 350 -6.87 10.34 -13.88
C ILE A 350 -5.90 11.23 -13.08
N ARG A 351 -5.93 11.16 -11.74
CA ARG A 351 -5.05 11.96 -10.87
C ARG A 351 -3.56 11.68 -11.11
N GLU A 352 -3.21 10.44 -11.46
CA GLU A 352 -1.84 10.06 -11.79
C GLU A 352 -1.42 10.47 -13.21
N SER A 353 -2.36 10.53 -14.16
CA SER A 353 -2.07 10.81 -15.57
C SER A 353 -2.05 12.29 -15.91
N VAL A 354 -2.92 13.11 -15.31
CA VAL A 354 -3.02 14.55 -15.60
C VAL A 354 -1.69 15.29 -15.38
N PRO A 355 -0.93 15.08 -14.28
CA PRO A 355 0.36 15.73 -14.07
C PRO A 355 1.46 15.28 -15.05
N LYS A 356 1.25 14.18 -15.77
CA LYS A 356 2.19 13.64 -16.78
C LYS A 356 1.94 14.18 -18.18
N CYS A 357 0.84 14.90 -18.39
CA CYS A 357 0.45 15.43 -19.69
C CYS A 357 0.84 16.90 -19.81
N ARG A 358 1.38 17.31 -20.97
CA ARG A 358 1.76 18.71 -21.22
C ARG A 358 0.56 19.60 -21.51
N TYR A 359 -0.43 19.06 -22.20
CA TYR A 359 -1.63 19.76 -22.62
C TYR A 359 -2.89 18.98 -22.18
N TYR A 360 -3.95 19.71 -21.89
CA TYR A 360 -5.31 19.21 -21.70
C TYR A 360 -6.10 19.43 -23.00
N MET A 361 -6.71 18.37 -23.54
CA MET A 361 -7.49 18.42 -24.78
C MET A 361 -8.91 17.93 -24.53
N PRO A 362 -9.84 18.84 -24.18
CA PRO A 362 -11.26 18.52 -24.14
C PRO A 362 -11.82 18.34 -25.54
N ILE A 363 -12.49 17.22 -25.79
CA ILE A 363 -13.21 16.94 -27.04
C ILE A 363 -14.66 17.39 -26.86
N VAL A 364 -14.98 18.55 -27.42
CA VAL A 364 -16.26 19.22 -27.25
C VAL A 364 -17.26 18.72 -28.29
N THR A 365 -18.21 17.92 -27.80
CA THR A 365 -19.37 17.38 -28.51
C THR A 365 -20.66 17.78 -27.79
N GLU A 366 -21.81 17.45 -28.38
CA GLU A 366 -23.09 17.58 -27.69
C GLU A 366 -23.12 16.76 -26.39
N SER A 367 -22.58 15.53 -26.42
CA SER A 367 -22.50 14.62 -25.26
C SER A 367 -21.61 15.18 -24.15
N PHE A 368 -20.46 15.75 -24.51
CA PHE A 368 -19.55 16.41 -23.58
C PHE A 368 -20.25 17.55 -22.85
N ILE A 369 -20.88 18.47 -23.58
CA ILE A 369 -21.59 19.62 -23.00
C ILE A 369 -22.73 19.15 -22.07
N LYS A 370 -23.53 18.16 -22.50
CA LYS A 370 -24.61 17.59 -21.68
C LYS A 370 -24.07 17.00 -20.37
N LYS A 371 -22.95 16.29 -20.39
CA LYS A 371 -22.34 15.71 -19.19
C LYS A 371 -21.70 16.77 -18.30
N SER A 372 -21.09 17.81 -18.85
CA SER A 372 -20.57 18.94 -18.05
C SER A 372 -21.66 19.66 -17.26
N LEU A 373 -22.91 19.65 -17.75
CA LEU A 373 -24.08 20.21 -17.04
C LEU A 373 -24.55 19.35 -15.85
N LEU A 374 -24.11 18.09 -15.75
CA LEU A 374 -24.49 17.15 -14.70
C LEU A 374 -23.34 17.03 -13.67
N PRO A 375 -23.47 17.61 -12.47
CA PRO A 375 -22.39 17.63 -11.47
C PRO A 375 -21.90 16.24 -11.04
N GLU A 376 -22.81 15.26 -11.02
CA GLU A 376 -22.55 13.89 -10.61
C GLU A 376 -21.97 13.00 -11.74
N SER A 377 -21.77 13.55 -12.94
CA SER A 377 -21.19 12.75 -14.03
C SER A 377 -19.69 12.56 -13.82
N ASN A 378 -19.16 11.39 -14.17
CA ASN A 378 -17.72 11.11 -14.12
C ASN A 378 -16.88 12.17 -14.85
N LEU A 379 -17.39 12.68 -15.99
CA LEU A 379 -16.74 13.74 -16.76
C LEU A 379 -16.68 15.07 -15.99
N SER A 380 -17.73 15.43 -15.26
CA SER A 380 -17.74 16.65 -14.43
C SER A 380 -16.75 16.54 -13.27
N ILE A 381 -16.70 15.38 -12.63
CA ILE A 381 -15.73 15.07 -11.57
C ILE A 381 -14.30 15.13 -12.10
N GLU A 382 -14.02 14.49 -13.24
CA GLU A 382 -12.74 14.56 -13.95
C GLU A 382 -12.35 16.01 -14.25
N THR A 383 -13.26 16.79 -14.84
CA THR A 383 -13.01 18.19 -15.20
C THR A 383 -12.68 19.03 -13.97
N ASN A 384 -13.26 18.73 -12.80
CA ASN A 384 -12.91 19.39 -11.55
C ASN A 384 -11.50 19.01 -11.07
N VAL A 385 -11.08 17.75 -11.19
CA VAL A 385 -9.70 17.33 -10.89
C VAL A 385 -8.68 18.06 -11.78
N ILE A 386 -8.97 18.17 -13.07
CA ILE A 386 -8.11 18.88 -14.03
C ILE A 386 -8.07 20.38 -13.71
N ASN A 387 -9.20 20.96 -13.33
CA ASN A 387 -9.28 22.34 -12.87
C ASN A 387 -8.45 22.58 -11.59
N ASP A 388 -8.50 21.65 -10.64
CA ASP A 388 -7.71 21.75 -9.42
C ASP A 388 -6.21 21.68 -9.73
N PHE A 389 -5.79 20.76 -10.61
CA PHE A 389 -4.42 20.69 -11.10
C PHE A 389 -4.01 21.99 -11.83
N TYR A 390 -4.84 22.51 -12.73
CA TYR A 390 -4.61 23.78 -13.42
C TYR A 390 -4.32 24.93 -12.44
N ASN A 391 -5.05 24.99 -11.33
CA ASN A 391 -4.86 26.00 -10.29
C ASN A 391 -3.56 25.85 -9.49
N THR A 392 -2.85 24.72 -9.59
CA THR A 392 -1.51 24.51 -9.01
C THR A 392 -0.37 24.92 -9.94
N MET A 393 -0.63 25.07 -11.25
CA MET A 393 0.42 25.38 -12.25
C MET A 393 0.93 26.82 -12.12
N GLU A 394 2.15 27.10 -12.58
CA GLU A 394 2.65 28.47 -12.73
C GLU A 394 1.88 29.23 -13.82
N ASN A 395 1.73 30.55 -13.69
CA ASN A 395 0.91 31.38 -14.59
C ASN A 395 1.28 31.23 -16.08
N ASP A 396 2.58 31.22 -16.40
CA ASP A 396 3.05 31.11 -17.80
C ASP A 396 2.67 29.76 -18.44
N SER A 397 2.52 28.70 -17.64
CA SER A 397 2.11 27.37 -18.13
C SER A 397 0.59 27.27 -18.32
N ARG A 398 -0.20 28.03 -17.54
CA ARG A 398 -1.67 28.04 -17.60
C ARG A 398 -2.21 28.60 -18.91
N ASP A 399 -1.50 29.53 -19.54
CA ASP A 399 -1.97 30.18 -20.77
C ASP A 399 -1.96 29.25 -21.97
N THR A 400 -1.09 28.24 -21.97
CA THR A 400 -0.95 27.29 -23.08
C THR A 400 -1.46 25.89 -22.77
N TYR A 401 -1.95 25.64 -21.56
CA TYR A 401 -2.30 24.28 -21.11
C TYR A 401 -3.47 23.64 -21.87
N SER A 402 -4.50 24.41 -22.23
CA SER A 402 -5.72 23.88 -22.86
C SER A 402 -5.68 23.95 -24.39
N LEU A 403 -6.03 22.84 -25.05
CA LEU A 403 -6.17 22.69 -26.51
C LEU A 403 -7.56 22.10 -26.85
N PRO A 404 -8.65 22.89 -26.78
CA PRO A 404 -9.98 22.36 -27.06
C PRO A 404 -10.15 21.94 -28.52
N VAL A 405 -10.77 20.78 -28.74
CA VAL A 405 -11.16 20.29 -30.07
C VAL A 405 -12.68 20.28 -30.16
N ILE A 406 -13.25 21.02 -31.12
CA ILE A 406 -14.68 21.06 -31.39
C ILE A 406 -14.99 20.08 -32.52
N ILE A 407 -15.95 19.18 -32.31
CA ILE A 407 -16.44 18.31 -33.38
C ILE A 407 -17.46 19.06 -34.23
N SER A 408 -17.12 19.32 -35.49
CA SER A 408 -17.95 20.04 -36.46
C SER A 408 -19.24 19.28 -36.79
N ASN A 409 -20.24 19.99 -37.31
CA ASN A 409 -21.54 19.46 -37.75
C ASN A 409 -22.41 18.85 -36.62
N GLN A 410 -22.10 19.16 -35.35
CA GLN A 410 -22.96 18.83 -34.21
C GLN A 410 -23.75 20.07 -33.77
N ASN A 411 -24.92 19.84 -33.17
CA ASN A 411 -25.76 20.91 -32.62
C ASN A 411 -26.01 20.67 -31.13
N PHE A 412 -26.07 21.75 -30.36
CA PHE A 412 -26.53 21.74 -28.98
C PHE A 412 -27.69 22.73 -28.82
N ASN A 413 -28.86 22.23 -28.39
CA ASN A 413 -30.10 23.02 -28.28
C ASN A 413 -30.47 23.80 -29.55
N GLY A 414 -30.23 23.20 -30.72
CA GLY A 414 -30.56 23.79 -32.02
C GLY A 414 -29.56 24.81 -32.55
N ASN A 415 -28.44 25.06 -31.84
CA ASN A 415 -27.34 25.89 -32.31
C ASN A 415 -26.16 25.01 -32.71
N GLU A 416 -25.47 25.37 -33.79
CA GLU A 416 -24.23 24.72 -34.21
C GLU A 416 -23.18 24.85 -33.11
N ILE A 417 -22.50 23.74 -32.80
CA ILE A 417 -21.38 23.76 -31.86
C ILE A 417 -20.18 24.37 -32.58
N ASP A 418 -19.98 25.66 -32.38
CA ASP A 418 -18.84 26.43 -32.86
C ASP A 418 -18.11 27.13 -31.70
N THR A 419 -17.00 27.83 -32.02
CA THR A 419 -16.22 28.58 -31.02
C THR A 419 -17.08 29.57 -30.24
N LYS A 420 -18.05 30.24 -30.89
CA LYS A 420 -18.89 31.25 -30.24
C LYS A 420 -19.82 30.63 -29.22
N LEU A 421 -20.43 29.48 -29.55
CA LEU A 421 -21.28 28.76 -28.62
C LEU A 421 -20.46 28.29 -27.41
N VAL A 422 -19.30 27.70 -27.63
CA VAL A 422 -18.43 27.20 -26.55
C VAL A 422 -17.96 28.33 -25.63
N GLU A 423 -17.53 29.47 -26.18
CA GLU A 423 -17.19 30.66 -25.39
C GLU A 423 -18.39 31.19 -24.61
N GLY A 424 -19.58 31.20 -25.21
CA GLY A 424 -20.83 31.60 -24.56
C GLY A 424 -21.19 30.69 -23.38
N LEU A 425 -21.11 29.37 -23.57
CA LEU A 425 -21.31 28.38 -22.49
C LEU A 425 -20.28 28.55 -21.38
N SER A 426 -19.03 28.88 -21.72
CA SER A 426 -18.00 29.20 -20.74
C SER A 426 -18.27 30.48 -19.96
N ALA A 427 -18.75 31.53 -20.62
CA ALA A 427 -19.14 32.78 -19.97
C ALA A 427 -20.32 32.59 -18.99
N LEU A 428 -21.20 31.63 -19.27
CA LEU A 428 -22.30 31.24 -18.40
C LEU A 428 -21.88 30.29 -17.26
N GLY A 429 -20.61 29.90 -17.19
CA GLY A 429 -20.09 28.99 -16.16
C GLY A 429 -20.43 27.51 -16.36
N ILE A 430 -20.99 27.15 -17.52
CA ILE A 430 -21.30 25.76 -17.88
C ILE A 430 -20.02 24.98 -18.18
N LEU A 431 -19.10 25.62 -18.90
CA LEU A 431 -17.76 25.11 -19.17
C LEU A 431 -16.74 25.98 -18.42
N LYS A 432 -15.69 25.38 -17.84
CA LYS A 432 -14.68 26.14 -17.07
C LYS A 432 -13.96 27.14 -17.98
N SER A 433 -14.18 28.43 -17.76
CA SER A 433 -13.83 29.49 -18.71
C SER A 433 -12.36 29.50 -19.15
N HIS A 434 -11.42 29.20 -18.25
CA HIS A 434 -9.98 29.21 -18.54
C HIS A 434 -9.53 28.14 -19.55
N PHE A 435 -10.33 27.11 -19.79
CA PHE A 435 -10.04 26.09 -20.80
C PHE A 435 -10.50 26.48 -22.20
N TYR A 436 -11.42 27.44 -22.34
CA TYR A 436 -12.09 27.70 -23.61
C TYR A 436 -12.06 29.18 -24.03
N PHE A 437 -12.26 30.12 -23.10
CA PHE A 437 -12.40 31.53 -23.43
C PHE A 437 -11.09 32.14 -23.95
N GLN A 438 -11.14 32.79 -25.13
CA GLN A 438 -9.97 33.36 -25.82
C GLN A 438 -8.87 32.34 -26.16
N LYS A 439 -9.17 31.03 -26.11
CA LYS A 439 -8.25 29.98 -26.53
C LYS A 439 -8.40 29.72 -28.02
N LYS A 440 -7.31 29.35 -28.67
CA LYS A 440 -7.37 28.84 -30.04
C LYS A 440 -7.98 27.43 -29.99
N MET A 441 -9.24 27.31 -30.37
CA MET A 441 -9.94 26.02 -30.48
C MET A 441 -9.71 25.41 -31.86
N ILE A 442 -9.56 24.09 -31.92
CA ILE A 442 -9.31 23.34 -33.14
C ILE A 442 -10.63 22.72 -33.59
N ALA A 443 -11.03 22.92 -34.85
CA ALA A 443 -12.19 22.24 -35.40
C ALA A 443 -11.80 20.88 -35.98
N PHE A 444 -12.63 19.86 -35.76
CA PHE A 444 -12.49 18.53 -36.34
C PHE A 444 -13.76 18.12 -37.07
N ASP A 445 -13.67 17.95 -38.39
CA ASP A 445 -14.75 17.39 -39.20
C ASP A 445 -14.46 15.91 -39.48
N VAL A 446 -15.34 15.04 -38.98
CA VAL A 446 -15.28 13.58 -39.15
C VAL A 446 -15.24 13.19 -40.63
N ASN A 447 -15.87 13.99 -41.51
CA ASN A 447 -15.94 13.77 -42.95
C ASN A 447 -14.75 14.38 -43.72
N ASN A 448 -14.01 15.31 -43.11
CA ASN A 448 -12.85 15.97 -43.71
C ASN A 448 -11.65 15.98 -42.75
N ARG A 449 -11.11 14.78 -42.52
CA ARG A 449 -10.01 14.53 -41.57
C ARG A 449 -8.69 15.16 -42.02
N GLU A 450 -8.52 15.37 -43.32
CA GLU A 450 -7.28 15.86 -43.93
C GLU A 450 -6.89 17.24 -43.40
N ALA A 451 -7.88 18.12 -43.15
CA ALA A 451 -7.65 19.43 -42.56
C ALA A 451 -7.02 19.35 -41.15
N PHE A 452 -7.46 18.39 -40.33
CA PHE A 452 -6.93 18.18 -38.98
C PHE A 452 -5.56 17.47 -39.01
N MET A 453 -5.39 16.51 -39.93
CA MET A 453 -4.10 15.87 -40.17
C MET A 453 -3.05 16.92 -40.59
N ASN A 454 -3.39 17.87 -41.45
CA ASN A 454 -2.46 18.86 -41.99
C ASN A 454 -2.19 20.05 -41.05
N LEU A 455 -2.70 20.04 -39.81
CA LEU A 455 -2.31 21.03 -38.83
C LEU A 455 -0.82 20.94 -38.49
N ASP A 456 -0.20 22.10 -38.26
CA ASP A 456 1.17 22.20 -37.77
C ASP A 456 1.22 21.87 -36.27
N TRP A 457 1.15 20.57 -35.99
CA TRP A 457 1.15 20.05 -34.63
C TRP A 457 2.43 20.33 -33.85
N GLU A 458 3.57 20.52 -34.53
CA GLU A 458 4.83 20.88 -33.87
C GLU A 458 4.80 22.30 -33.31
N THR A 459 4.17 23.23 -34.03
CA THR A 459 3.95 24.59 -33.53
C THR A 459 2.86 24.63 -32.46
N ILE A 460 1.80 23.82 -32.60
CA ILE A 460 0.69 23.76 -31.63
C ILE A 460 1.16 23.15 -30.29
N ILE A 461 1.94 22.06 -30.35
CA ILE A 461 2.49 21.34 -29.19
C ILE A 461 3.98 21.65 -29.14
N LYS A 462 4.37 22.72 -28.43
CA LYS A 462 5.79 23.11 -28.27
C LYS A 462 6.60 21.95 -27.70
N LYS A 463 7.32 21.22 -28.54
CA LYS A 463 8.32 20.24 -28.11
C LYS A 463 9.58 21.00 -27.69
N THR A 464 9.68 21.37 -26.41
CA THR A 464 10.99 21.65 -25.81
C THR A 464 11.74 20.32 -25.73
N ASN A 465 12.82 20.21 -26.51
CA ASN A 465 13.75 19.07 -26.47
C ASN A 465 14.29 18.81 -25.07
#